data_AF-A0A183AVR2-F1
#
_entry.id   AF-A0A183AVR2-F1
#
_cell.length_a   1.000
_cell.length_b   1.000
_cell.length_c   1.000
_cell.angle_alpha   90.00
_cell.angle_beta   90.00
_cell.angle_gamma   90.00
#
_symmetry.space_group_name_H-M   'P 1'
#
loop_
_entity.id
_entity.type
_entity.pdbx_description
1 polymer ?
#
loop_
_entity_poly.entity_id
_entity_poly.type
_entity_poly.pdbx_seq_one_letter_code
_entity_poly.pdbx_strand_id
1 'polypeptide(L)'
;MGSRNALVRAQTGSGKTLAYAVPLLSRLMNVDPLVTRTDGPLALVVLPTRELATQTFEVFQTLCHSCVRIVPGILIGGTRRKAQKANLRKGINIVIGTPQRILDHILRTASLDLSHLRWLVIDEADRLLEMGFERDVRRIIDHIKNLVPSEEHPDEKHRNQTSQTVLLSATLTQGVEKLAGLTLTNPVRCLVSSTHGGPDSTDMNREGDQFAMPAGLRHFVLVVPWKLRLISLAAFLLLKCQDCVDFHYRLFKAVLCPDDDDEELVIPAHASRLSLFRLHGSMEHSVSFPPPYKVDNTRLLSLFYRARFSSQIASLIDSVYFSTR
;
A
#
# COMPACT_ATOMS: atom_id res chain seq x y z
N MET A 1 24.80 6.34 -9.65
CA MET A 1 24.50 5.61 -8.40
C MET A 1 25.24 4.29 -8.40
N GLY A 2 26.09 4.00 -7.40
CA GLY A 2 26.91 2.78 -7.34
C GLY A 2 26.07 1.51 -7.14
N SER A 3 26.55 0.37 -7.66
CA SER A 3 25.93 -0.96 -7.50
C SER A 3 26.15 -1.49 -6.08
N ARG A 4 25.42 -0.95 -5.10
CA ARG A 4 25.48 -1.40 -3.71
C ARG A 4 24.12 -1.92 -3.27
N ASN A 5 24.15 -3.00 -2.51
CA ASN A 5 22.98 -3.50 -1.81
C ASN A 5 22.51 -2.46 -0.79
N ALA A 6 21.21 -2.41 -0.51
CA ALA A 6 20.65 -1.41 0.40
C ALA A 6 19.62 -2.01 1.35
N LEU A 7 19.69 -1.58 2.61
CA LEU A 7 18.67 -1.78 3.62
C LEU A 7 18.05 -0.42 3.94
N VAL A 8 16.79 -0.21 3.60
CA VAL A 8 16.10 1.07 3.74
C VAL A 8 15.02 0.95 4.81
N ARG A 9 15.17 1.70 5.90
CA ARG A 9 14.12 1.91 6.90
C ARG A 9 13.42 3.24 6.61
N ALA A 10 12.15 3.17 6.20
CA ALA A 10 11.32 4.36 6.00
C ALA A 10 9.83 4.04 6.22
N GLN A 11 9.07 5.03 6.70
CA GLN A 11 7.64 4.86 7.00
C GLN A 11 6.80 4.57 5.74
N THR A 12 5.59 4.05 5.91
CA THR A 12 4.63 3.90 4.80
C THR A 12 4.26 5.26 4.22
N GLY A 13 4.07 5.35 2.91
CA GLY A 13 3.74 6.62 2.24
C GLY A 13 4.92 7.55 1.96
N SER A 14 6.16 7.18 2.33
CA SER A 14 7.36 8.01 2.12
C SER A 14 7.95 7.94 0.69
N GLY A 15 7.20 7.42 -0.29
CA GLY A 15 7.69 7.26 -1.67
C GLY A 15 8.70 6.11 -1.88
N LYS A 16 8.72 5.10 -1.00
CA LYS A 16 9.62 3.92 -1.07
C LYS A 16 9.63 3.25 -2.46
N THR A 17 8.47 3.10 -3.08
CA THR A 17 8.32 2.48 -4.41
C THR A 17 9.15 3.20 -5.47
N LEU A 18 9.07 4.53 -5.55
CA LEU A 18 9.84 5.30 -6.53
C LEU A 18 11.34 5.29 -6.22
N ALA A 19 11.71 5.23 -4.94
CA ALA A 19 13.11 5.21 -4.51
C ALA A 19 13.90 4.01 -5.07
N TYR A 20 13.25 2.86 -5.30
CA TYR A 20 13.88 1.74 -6.00
C TYR A 20 13.47 1.63 -7.47
N ALA A 21 12.22 1.97 -7.83
CA ALA A 21 11.73 1.78 -9.20
C ALA A 21 12.45 2.68 -10.23
N VAL A 22 12.70 3.95 -9.88
CA VAL A 22 13.38 4.90 -10.77
C VAL A 22 14.83 4.49 -11.07
N PRO A 23 15.72 4.24 -10.09
CA PRO A 23 17.08 3.81 -10.39
C PRO A 23 17.13 2.44 -11.07
N LEU A 24 16.22 1.52 -10.72
CA LEU A 24 16.10 0.21 -11.39
C LEU A 24 15.80 0.39 -12.87
N LEU A 25 14.75 1.15 -13.22
CA LEU A 25 14.36 1.38 -14.61
C LEU A 25 15.47 2.14 -15.37
N SER A 26 16.05 3.18 -14.75
CA SER A 26 17.16 3.94 -15.33
C SER A 26 18.35 3.03 -15.67
N ARG A 27 18.68 2.05 -14.82
CA ARG A 27 19.73 1.09 -15.13
C ARG A 27 19.35 0.17 -16.29
N LEU A 28 18.14 -0.39 -16.28
CA LEU A 28 17.69 -1.26 -17.37
C LEU A 28 17.64 -0.53 -18.72
N MET A 29 17.31 0.76 -18.73
CA MET A 29 17.30 1.57 -19.95
C MET A 29 18.70 1.83 -20.53
N ASN A 30 19.73 1.86 -19.68
CA ASN A 30 21.10 2.18 -20.04
C ASN A 30 21.99 0.92 -20.20
N VAL A 31 21.41 -0.28 -20.20
CA VAL A 31 22.16 -1.51 -20.50
C VAL A 31 22.48 -1.55 -21.99
N ASP A 32 23.71 -1.96 -22.31
CA ASP A 32 24.15 -2.29 -23.66
C ASP A 32 24.55 -3.78 -23.71
N PRO A 33 23.97 -4.60 -24.61
CA PRO A 33 22.90 -4.29 -25.55
C PRO A 33 21.57 -3.92 -24.87
N LEU A 34 20.75 -3.17 -25.59
CA LEU A 34 19.45 -2.70 -25.10
C LEU A 34 18.55 -3.87 -24.69
N VAL A 35 17.89 -3.73 -23.54
CA VAL A 35 16.97 -4.75 -23.02
C VAL A 35 15.81 -4.99 -23.99
N THR A 36 15.54 -6.27 -24.21
CA THR A 36 14.48 -6.84 -25.03
C THR A 36 13.62 -7.81 -24.21
N ARG A 37 12.49 -8.23 -24.78
CA ARG A 37 11.59 -9.21 -24.14
C ARG A 37 12.20 -10.60 -23.99
N THR A 38 13.19 -10.94 -24.82
CA THR A 38 13.84 -12.26 -24.82
C THR A 38 14.85 -12.43 -23.69
N ASP A 39 15.32 -11.33 -23.10
CA ASP A 39 16.24 -11.36 -21.95
C ASP A 39 15.59 -11.92 -20.68
N GLY A 40 14.25 -12.05 -20.68
CA GLY A 40 13.49 -12.50 -19.53
C GLY A 40 13.56 -11.53 -18.35
N PRO A 41 13.21 -12.00 -17.15
CA PRO A 41 13.24 -11.21 -15.91
C PRO A 41 14.64 -10.74 -15.53
N LEU A 42 14.83 -9.42 -15.50
CA LEU A 42 16.02 -8.74 -15.01
C LEU A 42 15.82 -8.13 -13.61
N ALA A 43 14.56 -7.98 -13.18
CA ALA A 43 14.19 -7.48 -11.88
C ALA A 43 13.04 -8.28 -11.26
N LEU A 44 13.12 -8.51 -9.95
CA LEU A 44 12.08 -9.16 -9.14
C LEU A 44 11.74 -8.27 -7.94
N VAL A 45 10.46 -7.95 -7.77
CA VAL A 45 9.93 -7.19 -6.64
C VAL A 45 8.95 -8.08 -5.87
N VAL A 46 9.28 -8.35 -4.60
CA VAL A 46 8.51 -9.20 -3.70
C VAL A 46 7.76 -8.33 -2.71
N LEU A 47 6.43 -8.47 -2.67
CA LEU A 47 5.51 -7.67 -1.84
C LEU A 47 4.58 -8.58 -1.02
N PRO A 48 4.14 -8.17 0.18
CA PRO A 48 3.39 -9.04 1.08
C PRO A 48 1.96 -9.32 0.62
N THR A 49 1.29 -8.37 -0.01
CA THR A 49 -0.12 -8.48 -0.37
C THR A 49 -0.38 -8.28 -1.85
N ARG A 50 -1.55 -8.72 -2.31
CA ARG A 50 -1.98 -8.58 -3.70
C ARG A 50 -2.21 -7.11 -4.05
N GLU A 51 -2.76 -6.38 -3.10
CA GLU A 51 -3.11 -4.97 -3.22
C GLU A 51 -1.86 -4.13 -3.42
N LEU A 52 -0.83 -4.34 -2.59
CA LEU A 52 0.45 -3.64 -2.71
C LEU A 52 1.22 -4.03 -3.99
N ALA A 53 1.15 -5.30 -4.39
CA ALA A 53 1.71 -5.76 -5.66
C ALA A 53 1.03 -5.11 -6.87
N THR A 54 -0.30 -4.97 -6.86
CA THR A 54 -1.05 -4.28 -7.92
C THR A 54 -0.69 -2.79 -7.97
N GLN A 55 -0.66 -2.11 -6.82
CA GLN A 55 -0.27 -0.69 -6.76
C GLN A 55 1.15 -0.47 -7.28
N THR A 56 2.09 -1.33 -6.88
CA THR A 56 3.48 -1.25 -7.37
C THR A 56 3.55 -1.54 -8.87
N PHE A 57 2.80 -2.53 -9.35
CA PHE A 57 2.73 -2.84 -10.78
C PHE A 57 2.22 -1.67 -11.60
N GLU A 58 1.19 -0.96 -11.15
CA GLU A 58 0.68 0.26 -11.81
C GLU A 58 1.75 1.34 -11.89
N VAL A 59 2.52 1.55 -10.81
CA VAL A 59 3.66 2.49 -10.82
C VAL A 59 4.69 2.10 -11.89
N PHE A 60 5.06 0.82 -11.97
CA PHE A 60 5.99 0.36 -13.02
C PHE A 60 5.40 0.48 -14.42
N GLN A 61 4.10 0.26 -14.60
CA GLN A 61 3.45 0.47 -15.90
C GLN A 61 3.52 1.94 -16.34
N THR A 62 3.27 2.88 -15.42
CA THR A 62 3.40 4.31 -15.68
C THR A 62 4.83 4.68 -16.03
N LEU A 63 5.82 4.21 -15.25
CA LEU A 63 7.23 4.50 -15.49
C LEU A 63 7.74 3.88 -16.81
N CYS A 64 7.29 2.68 -17.16
CA CYS A 64 7.69 2.01 -18.41
C CYS A 64 6.94 2.54 -19.65
N HIS A 65 5.95 3.43 -19.50
CA HIS A 65 5.22 3.98 -20.64
C HIS A 65 6.14 4.68 -21.65
N SER A 66 7.19 5.35 -21.15
CA SER A 66 8.22 5.98 -21.98
C SER A 66 9.30 5.01 -22.52
N CYS A 67 9.27 3.74 -22.10
CA CYS A 67 10.24 2.71 -22.52
C CYS A 67 9.54 1.38 -22.88
N VAL A 68 8.93 1.33 -24.06
CA VAL A 68 8.10 0.20 -24.53
C VAL A 68 8.81 -1.16 -24.62
N ARG A 69 10.16 -1.17 -24.60
CA ARG A 69 10.96 -2.39 -24.64
C ARG A 69 10.97 -3.13 -23.31
N ILE A 70 10.90 -2.39 -22.19
CA ILE A 70 10.94 -2.95 -20.84
C ILE A 70 9.51 -3.26 -20.42
N VAL A 71 9.22 -4.53 -20.19
CA VAL A 71 7.87 -4.98 -19.88
C VAL A 71 7.76 -5.40 -18.41
N PRO A 72 6.96 -4.69 -17.59
CA PRO A 72 6.60 -5.17 -16.27
C PRO A 72 5.49 -6.23 -16.36
N GLY A 73 5.46 -7.14 -15.38
CA GLY A 73 4.44 -8.16 -15.25
C GLY A 73 4.18 -8.53 -13.80
N ILE A 74 2.96 -8.98 -13.50
CA ILE A 74 2.49 -9.22 -12.13
C ILE A 74 2.16 -10.69 -11.85
N LEU A 75 2.70 -11.21 -10.74
CA LEU A 75 2.48 -12.57 -10.23
C LEU A 75 1.81 -12.53 -8.85
N ILE A 76 0.48 -12.48 -8.85
CA ILE A 76 -0.36 -12.50 -7.64
C ILE A 76 -1.39 -13.63 -7.66
N GLY A 77 -1.83 -14.05 -6.47
CA GLY A 77 -2.95 -14.98 -6.30
C GLY A 77 -4.27 -14.43 -6.84
N GLY A 78 -5.29 -15.27 -6.92
CA GLY A 78 -6.64 -14.90 -7.39
C GLY A 78 -6.76 -14.61 -8.90
N THR A 79 -5.67 -14.71 -9.66
CA THR A 79 -5.68 -14.63 -11.13
C THR A 79 -5.42 -16.00 -11.76
N ARG A 80 -5.90 -16.21 -12.99
CA ARG A 80 -5.75 -17.50 -13.68
C ARG A 80 -4.29 -17.80 -13.98
N ARG A 81 -3.77 -18.91 -13.45
CA ARG A 81 -2.38 -19.38 -13.68
C ARG A 81 -1.98 -19.48 -15.14
N LYS A 82 -2.90 -19.94 -16.00
CA LYS A 82 -2.67 -20.04 -17.44
C LYS A 82 -2.42 -18.66 -18.07
N ALA A 83 -3.09 -17.61 -17.60
CA ALA A 83 -2.90 -16.25 -18.10
C ALA A 83 -1.54 -15.68 -17.70
N GLN A 84 -1.14 -15.85 -16.43
CA GLN A 84 0.19 -15.44 -15.97
C GLN A 84 1.31 -16.18 -16.70
N LYS A 85 1.16 -17.50 -16.90
CA LYS A 85 2.10 -18.30 -17.71
C LYS A 85 2.17 -17.81 -19.16
N ALA A 86 1.03 -17.43 -19.75
CA ALA A 86 1.02 -16.87 -21.10
C ALA A 86 1.75 -15.53 -21.18
N ASN A 87 1.61 -14.67 -20.16
CA ASN A 87 2.33 -13.40 -20.10
C ASN A 87 3.83 -13.60 -19.91
N LEU A 88 4.25 -14.54 -19.04
CA LEU A 88 5.65 -14.91 -18.88
C LEU A 88 6.28 -15.37 -20.21
N ARG A 89 5.57 -16.19 -20.99
CA ARG A 89 6.04 -16.61 -22.32
C ARG A 89 6.15 -15.48 -23.34
N LYS A 90 5.42 -14.37 -23.17
CA LYS A 90 5.54 -13.18 -24.03
C LYS A 90 6.79 -12.35 -23.72
N GLY A 91 7.50 -12.67 -22.63
CA GLY A 91 8.64 -11.93 -22.12
C GLY A 91 8.22 -10.83 -21.15
N ILE A 92 8.70 -10.94 -19.91
CA ILE A 92 8.55 -9.95 -18.84
C ILE A 92 9.95 -9.67 -18.30
N ASN A 93 10.33 -8.40 -18.22
CA ASN A 93 11.62 -7.97 -17.71
C ASN A 93 11.59 -7.59 -16.22
N ILE A 94 10.46 -7.11 -15.73
CA ILE A 94 10.28 -6.75 -14.31
C ILE A 94 9.11 -7.56 -13.76
N VAL A 95 9.39 -8.48 -12.86
CA VAL A 95 8.39 -9.32 -12.21
C VAL A 95 8.04 -8.71 -10.86
N ILE A 96 6.76 -8.46 -10.61
CA ILE A 96 6.24 -7.90 -9.35
C ILE A 96 5.24 -8.91 -8.80
N GLY A 97 5.32 -9.30 -7.53
CA GLY A 97 4.38 -10.31 -7.05
C GLY A 97 4.48 -10.66 -5.57
N THR A 98 3.60 -11.58 -5.17
CA THR A 98 3.57 -12.12 -3.82
C THR A 98 4.43 -13.39 -3.69
N PRO A 99 5.05 -13.65 -2.52
CA PRO A 99 6.03 -14.72 -2.34
C PRO A 99 5.54 -16.08 -2.82
N GLN A 100 4.38 -16.53 -2.31
CA GLN A 100 3.82 -17.83 -2.67
C GLN A 100 3.56 -17.97 -4.17
N ARG A 101 3.15 -16.89 -4.82
CA ARG A 101 2.83 -16.94 -6.24
C ARG A 101 4.09 -16.97 -7.11
N ILE A 102 5.08 -16.17 -6.75
CA ILE A 102 6.40 -16.19 -7.37
C ILE A 102 7.00 -17.59 -7.24
N LEU A 103 6.98 -18.16 -6.03
CA LEU A 103 7.53 -19.49 -5.77
C LEU A 103 6.81 -20.60 -6.55
N ASP A 104 5.48 -20.56 -6.68
CA ASP A 104 4.74 -21.49 -7.56
C ASP A 104 5.21 -21.40 -9.02
N HIS A 105 5.48 -20.19 -9.51
CA HIS A 105 5.99 -20.03 -10.87
C HIS A 105 7.43 -20.50 -11.01
N ILE A 106 8.31 -20.21 -10.05
CA ILE A 106 9.70 -20.72 -10.02
C ILE A 106 9.70 -22.25 -10.12
N LEU A 107 8.88 -22.93 -9.32
CA LEU A 107 8.91 -24.39 -9.23
C LEU A 107 8.23 -25.11 -10.41
N ARG A 108 7.29 -24.45 -11.10
CA ARG A 108 6.39 -25.15 -12.03
C ARG A 108 6.26 -24.49 -13.41
N THR A 109 6.98 -23.39 -13.67
CA THR A 109 6.88 -22.63 -14.92
C THR A 109 8.25 -22.45 -15.54
N ALA A 110 8.57 -23.31 -16.52
CA ALA A 110 9.84 -23.26 -17.23
C ALA A 110 10.13 -21.91 -17.95
N SER A 111 9.10 -21.10 -18.23
CA SER A 111 9.28 -19.78 -18.84
C SER A 111 9.62 -18.67 -17.85
N LEU A 112 9.75 -18.97 -16.55
CA LEU A 112 10.28 -18.02 -15.56
C LEU A 112 11.71 -18.42 -15.26
N ASP A 113 12.65 -17.84 -16.00
CA ASP A 113 14.08 -17.96 -15.76
C ASP A 113 14.56 -16.73 -15.00
N LEU A 114 15.26 -16.93 -13.88
CA LEU A 114 15.82 -15.86 -13.04
C LEU A 114 17.35 -15.83 -13.08
N SER A 115 17.98 -16.57 -13.99
CA SER A 115 19.45 -16.70 -14.08
C SER A 115 20.15 -15.37 -14.43
N HIS A 116 19.44 -14.46 -15.10
CA HIS A 116 19.94 -13.13 -15.48
C HIS A 116 19.44 -12.01 -14.57
N LEU A 117 18.93 -12.33 -13.37
CA LEU A 117 18.36 -11.36 -12.46
C LEU A 117 19.42 -10.36 -11.96
N ARG A 118 19.20 -9.07 -12.25
CA ARG A 118 20.10 -7.97 -11.86
C ARG A 118 19.60 -7.22 -10.62
N TRP A 119 18.30 -7.30 -10.34
CA TRP A 119 17.67 -6.61 -9.22
C TRP A 119 16.74 -7.53 -8.44
N LEU A 120 16.93 -7.58 -7.13
CA LEU A 120 15.99 -8.17 -6.18
C LEU A 120 15.53 -7.10 -5.20
N VAL A 121 14.22 -6.86 -5.15
CA VAL A 121 13.61 -5.92 -4.21
C VAL A 121 12.67 -6.68 -3.29
N ILE A 122 12.88 -6.55 -1.98
CA ILE A 122 11.97 -7.04 -0.94
C ILE A 122 11.37 -5.82 -0.27
N ASP A 123 10.10 -5.54 -0.55
CA ASP A 123 9.41 -4.37 -0.03
C ASP A 123 8.40 -4.76 1.05
N GLU A 124 8.25 -3.89 2.05
CA GLU A 124 7.53 -4.16 3.31
C GLU A 124 7.97 -5.48 3.99
N ALA A 125 9.27 -5.65 4.19
CA ALA A 125 9.88 -6.87 4.73
C ALA A 125 9.37 -7.27 6.13
N ASP A 126 9.05 -6.29 6.97
CA ASP A 126 8.39 -6.50 8.26
C ASP A 126 7.02 -7.16 8.10
N ARG A 127 6.19 -6.64 7.20
CA ARG A 127 4.88 -7.25 6.91
C ARG A 127 5.00 -8.64 6.31
N LEU A 128 6.00 -8.87 5.46
CA LEU A 128 6.29 -10.22 4.94
C LEU A 128 6.53 -11.23 6.06
N LEU A 129 7.25 -10.84 7.11
CA LEU A 129 7.52 -11.69 8.26
C LEU A 129 6.29 -11.84 9.17
N GLU A 130 5.56 -10.75 9.44
CA GLU A 130 4.31 -10.77 10.22
C GLU A 130 3.26 -11.71 9.61
N MET A 131 3.20 -11.76 8.28
CA MET A 131 2.29 -12.65 7.53
C MET A 131 2.81 -14.09 7.40
N GLY A 132 3.98 -14.40 7.97
CA GLY A 132 4.54 -15.75 7.96
C GLY A 132 5.18 -16.17 6.63
N PHE A 133 5.49 -15.23 5.73
CA PHE A 133 6.10 -15.53 4.43
C PHE A 133 7.61 -15.71 4.47
N GLU A 134 8.25 -15.70 5.65
CA GLU A 134 9.70 -15.86 5.80
C GLU A 134 10.24 -17.06 5.02
N ARG A 135 9.59 -18.22 5.16
CA ARG A 135 10.02 -19.47 4.50
C ARG A 135 9.94 -19.37 2.98
N ASP A 136 8.89 -18.75 2.45
CA ASP A 136 8.69 -18.62 1.02
C ASP A 136 9.68 -17.61 0.42
N VAL A 137 9.91 -16.49 1.10
CA VAL A 137 10.92 -15.50 0.71
C VAL A 137 12.32 -16.11 0.74
N ARG A 138 12.68 -16.87 1.78
CA ARG A 138 13.97 -17.57 1.85
C ARG A 138 14.17 -18.51 0.68
N ARG A 139 13.16 -19.31 0.34
CA ARG A 139 13.21 -20.23 -0.83
C ARG A 139 13.42 -19.49 -2.16
N ILE A 140 12.80 -18.32 -2.33
CA ILE A 140 13.02 -17.49 -3.52
C ILE A 140 14.48 -17.03 -3.57
N ILE A 141 15.02 -16.54 -2.45
CA ILE A 141 16.41 -16.06 -2.36
C ILE A 141 17.40 -17.20 -2.62
N ASP A 142 17.20 -18.36 -1.98
CA ASP A 142 18.06 -19.53 -2.16
C ASP A 142 18.07 -19.99 -3.61
N HIS A 143 16.90 -20.00 -4.26
CA HIS A 143 16.80 -20.32 -5.68
C HIS A 143 17.62 -19.34 -6.53
N ILE A 144 17.47 -18.02 -6.31
CA ILE A 144 18.22 -16.99 -7.05
C ILE A 144 19.73 -17.16 -6.84
N LYS A 145 20.18 -17.37 -5.60
CA LYS A 145 21.61 -17.57 -5.29
C LYS A 145 22.20 -18.79 -5.97
N ASN A 146 21.44 -19.89 -6.04
CA ASN A 146 21.88 -21.11 -6.70
C ASN A 146 21.94 -20.99 -8.24
N LEU A 147 21.27 -20.00 -8.82
CA LEU A 147 21.32 -19.72 -10.26
C LEU A 147 22.50 -18.83 -10.67
N VAL A 148 23.05 -18.04 -9.75
CA VAL A 148 24.24 -17.22 -10.02
C VAL A 148 25.47 -18.13 -9.95
N PRO A 149 26.20 -18.35 -11.06
CA PRO A 149 27.38 -19.21 -11.03
C PRO A 149 28.43 -18.66 -10.07
N SER A 150 28.91 -19.52 -9.16
CA SER A 150 30.14 -19.31 -8.41
C SER A 150 31.28 -19.00 -9.39
N GLU A 151 32.22 -18.15 -8.98
CA GLU A 151 33.31 -17.50 -9.72
C GLU A 151 34.27 -18.40 -10.56
N GLU A 152 33.94 -19.66 -10.86
CA GLU A 152 34.86 -20.65 -11.41
C GLU A 152 34.90 -20.75 -12.94
N HIS A 153 34.09 -20.00 -13.69
CA HIS A 153 34.14 -19.97 -15.17
C HIS A 153 34.37 -18.55 -15.74
N PRO A 154 35.59 -18.26 -16.25
CA PRO A 154 36.00 -16.92 -16.65
C PRO A 154 35.63 -16.64 -18.11
N ASP A 155 34.34 -16.57 -18.43
CA ASP A 155 33.92 -15.95 -19.69
C ASP A 155 33.80 -14.43 -19.47
N GLU A 156 34.83 -13.72 -19.95
CA GLU A 156 35.15 -12.30 -19.66
C GLU A 156 34.06 -11.27 -19.99
N LYS A 157 32.97 -11.64 -20.67
CA LYS A 157 31.91 -10.69 -21.08
C LYS A 157 30.76 -10.48 -20.08
N HIS A 158 30.58 -11.36 -19.09
CA HIS A 158 29.47 -11.27 -18.13
C HIS A 158 29.92 -11.19 -16.65
N ARG A 159 31.24 -11.07 -16.40
CA ARG A 159 31.91 -11.14 -15.08
C ARG A 159 31.53 -10.10 -14.03
N ASN A 160 30.69 -9.09 -14.32
CA ASN A 160 30.58 -7.90 -13.46
C ASN A 160 29.17 -7.58 -12.94
N GLN A 161 28.21 -8.50 -12.99
CA GLN A 161 26.86 -8.22 -12.49
C GLN A 161 26.53 -9.00 -11.23
N THR A 162 27.13 -8.57 -10.13
CA THR A 162 26.55 -8.78 -8.80
C THR A 162 25.14 -8.20 -8.81
N SER A 163 24.12 -9.05 -8.63
CA SER A 163 22.73 -8.61 -8.52
C SER A 163 22.59 -7.61 -7.37
N GLN A 164 21.96 -6.47 -7.63
CA GLN A 164 21.68 -5.48 -6.61
C GLN A 164 20.43 -5.89 -5.84
N THR A 165 20.56 -6.05 -4.54
CA THR A 165 19.45 -6.36 -3.65
C THR A 165 19.08 -5.14 -2.80
N VAL A 166 17.80 -4.80 -2.77
CA VAL A 166 17.24 -3.73 -1.93
C VAL A 166 16.18 -4.33 -1.02
N LEU A 167 16.35 -4.16 0.28
CA LEU A 167 15.36 -4.54 1.28
C LEU A 167 14.78 -3.27 1.91
N LEU A 168 13.47 -3.09 1.82
CA LEU A 168 12.75 -1.97 2.40
C LEU A 168 11.81 -2.44 3.51
N SER A 169 11.79 -1.71 4.61
CA SER A 169 10.93 -2.01 5.76
C SER A 169 10.58 -0.73 6.52
N ALA A 170 9.43 -0.70 7.21
CA ALA A 170 9.12 0.41 8.12
C ALA A 170 9.83 0.25 9.47
N THR A 171 10.02 -1.00 9.90
CA THR A 171 10.62 -1.36 11.18
C THR A 171 11.94 -2.13 10.98
N LEU A 172 12.77 -2.18 12.03
CA LEU A 172 13.98 -3.01 12.07
C LEU A 172 13.85 -4.02 13.19
N THR A 173 12.96 -4.98 13.02
CA THR A 173 12.83 -6.11 13.95
C THR A 173 14.00 -7.08 13.77
N GLN A 174 14.26 -7.90 14.79
CA GLN A 174 15.30 -8.94 14.70
C GLN A 174 15.07 -9.89 13.50
N GLY A 175 13.80 -10.14 13.14
CA GLY A 175 13.46 -10.93 11.96
C GLY A 175 13.89 -10.24 10.67
N VAL A 176 13.66 -8.93 10.53
CA VAL A 176 14.09 -8.15 9.36
C VAL A 176 15.61 -8.11 9.29
N GLU A 177 16.33 -7.97 10.42
CA GLU A 177 17.79 -8.01 10.44
C GLU A 177 18.34 -9.39 10.03
N LYS A 178 17.73 -10.48 10.50
CA LYS A 178 18.07 -11.84 10.07
C LYS A 178 17.85 -12.03 8.58
N LEU A 179 16.70 -11.58 8.05
CA LEU A 179 16.40 -11.62 6.63
C LEU A 179 17.40 -10.78 5.83
N ALA A 180 17.76 -9.58 6.31
CA ALA A 180 18.77 -8.72 5.70
C ALA A 180 20.14 -9.40 5.67
N GLY A 181 20.57 -10.06 6.76
CA GLY A 181 21.82 -10.82 6.81
C GLY A 181 21.86 -12.02 5.87
N LEU A 182 20.70 -12.63 5.58
CA LEU A 182 20.58 -13.70 4.60
C LEU A 182 20.55 -13.19 3.16
N THR A 183 20.02 -11.99 2.91
CA THR A 183 19.72 -11.52 1.55
C THR A 183 20.78 -10.56 1.00
N LEU A 184 21.39 -9.74 1.87
CA LEU A 184 22.24 -8.61 1.47
C LEU A 184 23.72 -8.87 1.78
N THR A 185 24.59 -8.56 0.81
CA THR A 185 26.04 -8.54 1.00
C THR A 185 26.53 -7.10 1.14
N ASN A 186 27.14 -6.75 2.28
CA ASN A 186 27.63 -5.40 2.60
C ASN A 186 26.64 -4.24 2.26
N PRO A 187 25.41 -4.26 2.80
CA PRO A 187 24.40 -3.27 2.43
C PRO A 187 24.67 -1.88 3.02
N VAL A 188 24.40 -0.86 2.22
CA VAL A 188 24.23 0.51 2.72
C VAL A 188 22.94 0.59 3.52
N ARG A 189 23.02 1.00 4.78
CA ARG A 189 21.85 1.19 5.64
C ARG A 189 21.38 2.65 5.52
N CYS A 190 20.15 2.83 5.07
CA CYS A 190 19.50 4.14 4.97
C CYS A 190 18.37 4.21 5.99
N LEU A 191 18.51 5.07 7.01
CA LEU A 191 17.49 5.30 8.04
C LEU A 191 16.85 6.66 7.79
N VAL A 192 15.57 6.69 7.42
CA VAL A 192 14.82 7.93 7.21
C VAL A 192 13.99 8.22 8.47
N SER A 193 14.54 9.03 9.38
CA SER A 193 13.80 9.57 10.53
C SER A 193 13.05 10.85 10.13
N SER A 194 11.77 10.94 10.45
CA SER A 194 11.01 12.20 10.38
C SER A 194 11.61 13.18 11.39
N THR A 195 12.43 14.10 10.90
CA THR A 195 13.10 15.12 11.71
C THR A 195 12.07 16.15 12.17
N HIS A 196 11.46 15.90 13.32
CA HIS A 196 10.86 16.94 14.14
C HIS A 196 11.61 16.97 15.48
N GLY A 197 12.69 17.78 15.52
CA GLY A 197 13.28 18.29 16.77
C GLY A 197 14.69 17.83 17.15
N GLY A 198 15.69 18.71 16.95
CA GLY A 198 16.90 18.84 17.78
C GLY A 198 18.13 17.98 17.42
N PRO A 199 19.35 18.57 17.36
CA PRO A 199 20.60 17.82 17.26
C PRO A 199 21.13 17.54 18.66
N ASP A 200 20.92 16.33 19.20
CA ASP A 200 21.88 15.69 20.10
C ASP A 200 21.44 14.27 20.49
N SER A 201 22.43 13.49 20.94
CA SER A 201 22.39 12.12 21.46
C SER A 201 22.26 10.99 20.43
N THR A 202 23.43 10.52 19.98
CA THR A 202 23.75 9.10 19.87
C THR A 202 23.20 8.31 21.04
N ASP A 203 22.14 7.54 20.82
CA ASP A 203 21.77 6.40 21.66
C ASP A 203 21.36 5.23 20.77
N MET A 204 22.28 4.27 20.67
CA MET A 204 22.02 2.91 20.24
C MET A 204 21.22 2.21 21.35
N ASN A 205 20.22 1.41 20.98
CA ASN A 205 19.23 0.73 21.84
C ASN A 205 18.05 1.60 22.32
N ARG A 206 17.07 1.83 21.44
CA ARG A 206 15.67 1.85 21.87
C ARG A 206 15.01 0.55 21.42
N GLU A 207 14.88 -0.37 22.37
CA GLU A 207 13.99 -1.51 22.31
C GLU A 207 12.59 -1.02 21.93
N GLY A 208 12.04 -1.57 20.85
CA GLY A 208 10.64 -1.42 20.47
C GLY A 208 10.17 0.02 20.29
N ASP A 209 10.04 0.47 19.04
CA ASP A 209 8.89 1.32 18.69
C ASP A 209 7.62 0.47 18.90
N GLN A 210 7.28 0.24 20.18
CA GLN A 210 5.97 -0.19 20.58
C GLN A 210 5.06 0.88 19.98
N PHE A 211 4.13 0.46 19.11
CA PHE A 211 3.03 1.31 18.67
C PHE A 211 2.24 1.72 19.92
N ALA A 212 2.74 2.74 20.61
CA ALA A 212 2.09 3.35 21.74
C ALA A 212 0.98 4.18 21.13
N MET A 213 -0.23 3.66 21.27
CA MET A 213 -1.44 4.41 20.97
C MET A 213 -1.32 5.77 21.67
N PRO A 214 -1.40 6.91 20.96
CA PRO A 214 -1.26 8.22 21.57
C PRO A 214 -2.22 8.32 22.75
N ALA A 215 -1.77 8.83 23.90
CA ALA A 215 -2.57 8.85 25.14
C ALA A 215 -3.92 9.60 25.00
N GLY A 216 -4.06 10.45 23.97
CA GLY A 216 -5.29 11.15 23.62
C GLY A 216 -6.18 10.45 22.59
N LEU A 217 -5.71 9.40 21.92
CA LEU A 217 -6.52 8.63 20.98
C LEU A 217 -7.50 7.80 21.80
N ARG A 218 -8.79 7.81 21.44
CA ARG A 218 -9.81 6.94 22.06
C ARG A 218 -10.30 5.97 21.00
N HIS A 219 -10.00 4.70 21.15
CA HIS A 219 -10.51 3.67 20.26
C HIS A 219 -11.90 3.23 20.72
N PHE A 220 -12.88 3.37 19.82
CA PHE A 220 -14.23 2.86 20.03
C PHE A 220 -14.42 1.61 19.19
N VAL A 221 -14.87 0.53 19.82
CA VAL A 221 -15.16 -0.74 19.14
C VAL A 221 -16.64 -1.03 19.30
N LEU A 222 -17.32 -1.29 18.18
CA LEU A 222 -18.72 -1.74 18.16
C LEU A 222 -18.79 -3.15 17.61
N VAL A 223 -19.22 -4.10 18.45
CA VAL A 223 -19.44 -5.49 18.03
C VAL A 223 -20.81 -5.58 17.37
N VAL A 224 -20.83 -5.85 16.06
CA VAL A 224 -22.06 -5.91 15.27
C VAL A 224 -22.16 -7.25 14.53
N PRO A 225 -23.31 -7.94 14.62
CA PRO A 225 -23.59 -9.09 13.76
C PRO A 225 -23.37 -8.73 12.29
N TRP A 226 -22.73 -9.60 11.52
CA TRP A 226 -22.33 -9.32 10.13
C TRP A 226 -23.47 -8.79 9.23
N LYS A 227 -24.71 -9.25 9.46
CA LYS A 227 -25.92 -8.80 8.73
C LYS A 227 -26.35 -7.36 9.05
N LEU A 228 -25.87 -6.78 10.15
CA LEU A 228 -26.26 -5.46 10.66
C LEU A 228 -25.13 -4.43 10.58
N ARG A 229 -23.95 -4.78 10.05
CA ARG A 229 -22.78 -3.88 10.00
C ARG A 229 -23.07 -2.59 9.24
N LEU A 230 -23.75 -2.66 8.10
CA LEU A 230 -24.08 -1.48 7.30
C LEU A 230 -25.08 -0.57 8.02
N ILE A 231 -26.13 -1.16 8.61
CA ILE A 231 -27.17 -0.41 9.35
C ILE A 231 -26.58 0.22 10.61
N SER A 232 -25.71 -0.51 11.32
CA SER A 232 -25.06 -0.01 12.54
C SER A 232 -24.03 1.07 12.24
N LEU A 233 -23.31 0.96 11.12
CA LEU A 233 -22.42 2.03 10.64
C LEU A 233 -23.24 3.27 10.25
N ALA A 234 -24.34 3.10 9.50
CA ALA A 234 -25.23 4.19 9.13
C ALA A 234 -25.81 4.87 10.38
N ALA A 235 -26.32 4.09 11.34
CA ALA A 235 -26.82 4.62 12.61
C ALA A 235 -25.72 5.33 13.42
N PHE A 236 -24.51 4.76 13.50
CA PHE A 236 -23.38 5.37 14.18
C PHE A 236 -22.98 6.71 13.54
N LEU A 237 -22.89 6.75 12.21
CA LEU A 237 -22.62 7.98 11.47
C LEU A 237 -23.73 9.00 11.69
N LEU A 238 -25.01 8.60 11.60
CA LEU A 238 -26.15 9.48 11.86
C LEU A 238 -26.17 10.02 13.30
N LEU A 239 -25.83 9.20 14.29
CA LEU A 239 -25.73 9.58 15.71
C LEU A 239 -24.56 10.53 15.97
N LYS A 240 -23.38 10.25 15.41
CA LYS A 240 -22.20 11.13 15.55
C LYS A 240 -22.32 12.40 14.72
N CYS A 241 -23.13 12.37 13.67
CA CYS A 241 -23.48 13.51 12.85
C CYS A 241 -24.80 14.16 13.28
N GLN A 242 -25.33 13.91 14.50
CA GLN A 242 -26.59 14.55 14.96
C GLN A 242 -26.54 16.09 14.92
N ASP A 243 -25.36 16.69 15.03
CA ASP A 243 -25.15 18.14 14.86
C ASP A 243 -24.88 18.57 13.39
N CYS A 244 -24.84 17.62 12.45
CA CYS A 244 -24.46 17.82 11.04
C CYS A 244 -25.26 16.92 10.07
N VAL A 245 -26.50 16.55 10.43
CA VAL A 245 -27.33 15.60 9.66
C VAL A 245 -27.57 16.13 8.25
N ASP A 246 -27.90 17.41 8.12
CA ASP A 246 -28.10 18.06 6.83
C ASP A 246 -26.81 18.16 6.00
N PHE A 247 -25.66 18.39 6.66
CA PHE A 247 -24.37 18.49 5.98
C PHE A 247 -23.95 17.15 5.37
N HIS A 248 -24.03 16.05 6.14
CA HIS A 248 -23.62 14.74 5.66
C HIS A 248 -24.63 14.17 4.66
N TYR A 249 -25.93 14.37 4.87
CA TYR A 249 -26.96 14.00 3.89
C TYR A 249 -26.72 14.69 2.54
N ARG A 250 -26.42 16.00 2.54
CA ARG A 250 -26.13 16.77 1.33
C ARG A 250 -24.77 16.43 0.70
N LEU A 251 -23.74 16.16 1.51
CA LEU A 251 -22.43 15.69 1.03
C LEU A 251 -22.56 14.32 0.34
N PHE A 252 -23.30 13.39 0.92
CA PHE A 252 -23.54 12.09 0.31
C PHE A 252 -24.42 12.19 -0.93
N LYS A 253 -25.45 13.07 -0.95
CA LYS A 253 -26.24 13.35 -2.17
C LYS A 253 -25.34 13.89 -3.29
N ALA A 254 -24.52 14.91 -3.02
CA ALA A 254 -23.64 15.52 -4.02
C ALA A 254 -22.53 14.59 -4.55
N VAL A 255 -22.05 13.64 -3.73
CA VAL A 255 -20.96 12.73 -4.13
C VAL A 255 -21.50 11.45 -4.78
N LEU A 256 -22.67 10.96 -4.37
CA LEU A 256 -23.23 9.68 -4.83
C LEU A 256 -24.32 9.84 -5.90
N CYS A 257 -25.01 10.98 -5.94
CA CYS A 257 -26.12 11.28 -6.88
C CYS A 257 -26.01 12.73 -7.42
N PRO A 258 -25.01 13.04 -8.28
CA PRO A 258 -24.77 14.40 -8.75
C PRO A 258 -25.82 14.95 -9.74
N ASP A 259 -26.69 14.10 -10.30
CA ASP A 259 -27.60 14.46 -11.41
C ASP A 259 -29.06 14.75 -10.97
N ASP A 260 -29.34 14.84 -9.65
CA ASP A 260 -30.68 15.17 -9.15
C ASP A 260 -30.82 16.70 -8.97
N ASP A 261 -31.29 17.38 -10.02
CA ASP A 261 -31.45 18.84 -10.16
C ASP A 261 -32.57 19.50 -9.33
N ASP A 262 -33.16 18.80 -8.36
CA ASP A 262 -34.26 19.34 -7.56
C ASP A 262 -33.80 19.78 -6.15
N GLU A 263 -33.97 21.09 -5.93
CA GLU A 263 -33.84 21.93 -4.72
C GLU A 263 -32.59 22.81 -4.59
N GLU A 264 -32.83 24.13 -4.60
CA GLU A 264 -31.87 25.21 -4.35
C GLU A 264 -31.25 25.08 -2.94
N LEU A 265 -29.96 24.75 -2.89
CA LEU A 265 -29.23 24.39 -1.68
C LEU A 265 -28.91 25.60 -0.78
N VAL A 266 -29.59 25.75 0.35
CA VAL A 266 -29.23 26.71 1.42
C VAL A 266 -28.37 26.04 2.51
N ILE A 267 -27.19 26.61 2.76
CA ILE A 267 -26.13 26.02 3.59
C ILE A 267 -26.02 26.75 4.94
N PRO A 268 -25.90 26.04 6.09
CA PRO A 268 -25.74 26.68 7.40
C PRO A 268 -24.47 27.55 7.50
N ALA A 269 -24.53 28.69 8.19
CA ALA A 269 -23.51 29.76 8.20
C ALA A 269 -22.11 29.31 8.63
N HIS A 270 -22.01 28.19 9.34
CA HIS A 270 -20.77 27.63 9.88
C HIS A 270 -20.03 26.73 8.87
N ALA A 271 -20.70 26.31 7.78
CA ALA A 271 -20.12 25.42 6.77
C ALA A 271 -19.40 26.18 5.64
N SER A 272 -19.56 27.51 5.53
CA SER A 272 -18.84 28.35 4.55
C SER A 272 -17.34 28.49 4.83
N ARG A 273 -16.84 27.90 5.92
CA ARG A 273 -15.43 27.89 6.34
C ARG A 273 -14.73 26.53 6.19
N LEU A 274 -15.40 25.52 5.65
CA LEU A 274 -14.84 24.16 5.55
C LEU A 274 -14.32 23.88 4.13
N SER A 275 -13.00 23.76 4.01
CA SER A 275 -12.32 23.25 2.82
C SER A 275 -12.32 21.72 2.84
N LEU A 276 -13.04 21.11 1.90
CA LEU A 276 -13.20 19.66 1.79
C LEU A 276 -12.17 19.10 0.80
N PHE A 277 -11.23 18.29 1.29
CA PHE A 277 -10.18 17.70 0.46
C PHE A 277 -10.51 16.23 0.17
N ARG A 278 -10.57 15.86 -1.12
CA ARG A 278 -10.72 14.46 -1.56
C ARG A 278 -9.40 13.72 -1.35
N LEU A 279 -9.46 12.54 -0.75
CA LEU A 279 -8.30 11.76 -0.32
C LEU A 279 -7.60 10.98 -1.46
N HIS A 280 -7.70 11.45 -2.72
CA HIS A 280 -6.87 10.99 -3.83
C HIS A 280 -6.70 12.06 -4.92
N GLY A 281 -5.44 12.26 -5.34
CA GLY A 281 -5.05 12.91 -6.60
C GLY A 281 -5.05 14.45 -6.61
N SER A 282 -3.86 15.03 -6.54
CA SER A 282 -3.46 16.33 -7.11
C SER A 282 -4.36 17.58 -6.92
N MET A 283 -3.93 18.48 -6.02
CA MET A 283 -4.24 19.94 -5.93
C MET A 283 -5.65 20.42 -5.52
N GLU A 284 -5.66 21.63 -4.94
CA GLU A 284 -6.70 22.23 -4.09
C GLU A 284 -8.01 22.58 -4.80
N HIS A 285 -9.14 22.27 -4.15
CA HIS A 285 -10.46 22.75 -4.54
C HIS A 285 -11.24 23.18 -3.28
N SER A 286 -11.29 24.49 -3.02
CA SER A 286 -12.21 25.06 -2.04
C SER A 286 -13.54 25.41 -2.72
N VAL A 287 -14.65 24.83 -2.28
CA VAL A 287 -16.00 25.24 -2.68
C VAL A 287 -16.49 26.27 -1.67
N SER A 288 -16.72 27.50 -2.10
CA SER A 288 -17.28 28.58 -1.26
C SER A 288 -18.79 28.68 -1.42
N PHE A 289 -19.51 28.86 -0.33
CA PHE A 289 -20.98 28.89 -0.30
C PHE A 289 -21.55 30.22 0.24
N PRO A 290 -22.72 30.70 -0.27
CA PRO A 290 -23.35 31.97 0.12
C PRO A 290 -24.07 31.91 1.49
N PRO A 291 -24.44 33.07 2.12
CA PRO A 291 -24.90 33.11 3.52
C PRO A 291 -26.39 32.76 3.70
N PRO A 292 -26.85 32.38 4.92
CA PRO A 292 -28.15 31.72 5.12
C PRO A 292 -29.27 32.59 5.70
N TYR A 293 -30.51 32.10 5.57
CA TYR A 293 -31.70 32.55 6.30
C TYR A 293 -32.29 31.43 7.20
N LYS A 294 -32.95 31.80 8.31
CA LYS A 294 -33.45 30.93 9.39
C LYS A 294 -34.73 30.15 9.03
N VAL A 295 -34.83 28.88 9.46
CA VAL A 295 -36.10 28.10 9.48
C VAL A 295 -36.24 27.27 10.78
N ASP A 296 -37.49 27.00 11.13
CA ASP A 296 -38.06 26.58 12.43
C ASP A 296 -38.14 25.04 12.64
N ASN A 297 -37.92 24.58 13.87
CA ASN A 297 -37.47 23.21 14.21
C ASN A 297 -38.56 22.16 14.56
N THR A 298 -39.84 22.45 14.38
CA THR A 298 -40.92 21.63 14.99
C THR A 298 -41.47 20.49 14.12
N ARG A 299 -41.15 20.40 12.82
CA ARG A 299 -41.70 19.36 11.92
C ARG A 299 -40.86 18.10 11.73
N LEU A 300 -39.59 18.09 12.17
CA LEU A 300 -38.68 16.96 11.95
C LEU A 300 -38.80 15.85 13.03
N LEU A 301 -39.26 16.18 14.23
CA LEU A 301 -39.43 15.20 15.31
C LEU A 301 -40.53 14.16 15.03
N SER A 302 -41.57 14.51 14.28
CA SER A 302 -42.67 13.59 13.96
C SER A 302 -42.32 12.53 12.92
N LEU A 303 -41.33 12.79 12.06
CA LEU A 303 -40.81 11.82 11.09
C LEU A 303 -39.85 10.82 11.76
N PHE A 304 -39.13 11.23 12.80
CA PHE A 304 -38.23 10.37 13.57
C PHE A 304 -38.95 9.29 14.37
N TYR A 305 -40.15 9.57 14.92
CA TYR A 305 -40.88 8.60 15.75
C TYR A 305 -41.63 7.50 14.96
N ARG A 306 -41.81 7.66 13.64
CA ARG A 306 -42.59 6.72 12.81
C ARG A 306 -41.76 5.61 12.15
N ALA A 307 -40.43 5.74 12.14
CA ALA A 307 -39.54 4.68 11.68
C ALA A 307 -39.36 3.64 12.80
N ARG A 308 -40.20 2.60 12.80
CA ARG A 308 -40.05 1.41 13.67
C ARG A 308 -38.68 0.75 13.43
N PHE A 309 -37.68 1.15 14.19
CA PHE A 309 -36.47 0.35 14.37
C PHE A 309 -36.81 -0.83 15.27
N SER A 310 -36.39 -2.03 14.87
CA SER A 310 -36.51 -3.26 15.66
C SER A 310 -36.08 -3.00 17.11
N SER A 311 -36.82 -3.53 18.08
CA SER A 311 -36.57 -3.39 19.52
C SER A 311 -35.14 -3.76 19.95
N GLN A 312 -34.45 -4.59 19.15
CA GLN A 312 -33.03 -4.90 19.34
C GLN A 312 -32.07 -3.74 19.01
N ILE A 313 -32.42 -2.87 18.05
CA ILE A 313 -31.60 -1.71 17.68
C ILE A 313 -31.77 -0.58 18.70
N ALA A 314 -32.99 -0.36 19.19
CA ALA A 314 -33.26 0.59 20.26
C ALA A 314 -32.50 0.20 21.56
N SER A 315 -32.52 -1.08 21.92
CA SER A 315 -31.75 -1.63 23.05
C SER A 315 -30.22 -1.46 22.88
N LEU A 316 -29.70 -1.59 21.67
CA LEU A 316 -28.29 -1.40 21.38
C LEU A 316 -27.88 0.08 21.49
N ILE A 317 -28.77 0.99 21.07
CA ILE A 317 -28.60 2.45 21.16
C ILE A 317 -28.64 2.90 22.62
N ASP A 318 -29.59 2.40 23.43
CA ASP A 318 -29.71 2.75 24.86
C ASP A 318 -28.51 2.26 25.68
N SER A 319 -27.96 1.09 25.36
CA SER A 319 -26.73 0.57 25.99
C SER A 319 -25.51 1.48 25.72
N VAL A 320 -25.40 2.02 24.51
CA VAL A 320 -24.33 2.97 24.13
C VAL A 320 -24.53 4.35 24.78
N TYR A 321 -25.78 4.80 24.93
CA TYR A 321 -26.13 6.09 25.52
C TYR A 321 -25.96 6.12 27.05
N PHE A 322 -26.20 5.01 27.74
CA PHE A 322 -26.03 4.93 29.21
C PHE A 322 -24.59 4.65 29.66
N SER A 323 -23.72 4.15 28.80
CA SER A 323 -22.27 4.08 29.09
C SER A 323 -21.56 5.42 28.92
N THR A 324 -22.25 6.48 28.49
CA THR A 324 -21.70 7.82 28.22
C THR A 324 -22.16 8.90 29.20
N ARG A 325 -22.68 8.51 30.39
CA ARG A 325 -22.76 9.39 31.56
C ARG A 325 -22.00 8.80 32.73
#